data_AF-A0A9E1W1A1-F1
#
_entry.id   AF-A0A9E1W1A1-F1
#
_cell.length_a   1.000
_cell.length_b   1.000
_cell.length_c   1.000
_cell.angle_alpha   90.00
_cell.angle_beta   90.00
_cell.angle_gamma   90.00
#
_symmetry.space_group_name_H-M   'P 1'
#
loop_
_entity.id
_entity.type
_entity.pdbx_description
1 polymer ?
#
loop_
_entity_poly.entity_id
_entity_poly.type
_entity_poly.pdbx_seq_one_letter_code
_entity_poly.pdbx_strand_id
1 'polypeptide(L)'
;AAGFETPLSTVRTRRERAISFIGHHLRLDEAEVIPLVRSHLQELSERDQPAPPAMAVVRRSGRRRTVANRIAAGLAVATLIVTGGALFQAGDRVQVAATPEVVEGPSTSAKWFGPVSDGQGAFVALNTSGASRFVGSKDGTEWIKLTTWNSRAIDLRADVSSFERTGGRYVTVIETPSRYDAFVPPFVATSDDLRNWNVRQIDVDEPRRVEGLRSRFDVVANAASGGHVLVALEGSDQLDYRSFDLRADQVCVESVTPLRREYFLCDGKTIVIATPDGDELAGTTYFRATGTGPFVEIQLPVDAVARSIVGFAGGFAVVDSNLGHVWVSTDGEAWQRATSSAAANRFVLIEGGDSEGTGALVIEPDATGWRSQVVSPSGLGAAGSIPLKVEPAGVWSQPDLASGPAGWALFVTTSRPWERTGSIPGWAVVAGEWIVSQLPETATITAQSTESSTTLRFVTDSEWAQVDDDGTIVLVDPRTGSVLVEVTQEDIDQARPESLGTSRVKAQVLFSPDGVSWRSVWTSTEDAWSGSVAVGDNEVLVSGTQLTGGPITIQLDG
;
A
#
# COMPACT_ATOMS: atom_id res chain seq x y z
N ALA A 1 24.52 5.14 18.03
CA ALA A 1 24.83 6.56 17.73
C ALA A 1 25.57 6.62 16.41
N ALA A 2 26.73 5.97 16.30
CA ALA A 2 27.12 5.38 15.01
C ALA A 2 26.01 4.40 14.59
N GLY A 3 25.45 4.57 13.39
CA GLY A 3 24.32 3.79 12.85
C GLY A 3 22.92 4.44 12.92
N PHE A 4 22.73 5.55 13.65
CA PHE A 4 21.42 6.24 13.78
C PHE A 4 21.44 7.70 13.30
N GLU A 5 22.56 8.15 12.71
CA GLU A 5 22.82 9.54 12.28
C GLU A 5 22.46 10.63 13.32
N THR A 6 22.29 10.22 14.59
CA THR A 6 21.91 11.10 15.69
C THR A 6 23.18 11.40 16.48
N PRO A 7 23.54 12.68 16.67
CA PRO A 7 24.70 13.05 17.48
C PRO A 7 24.65 12.35 18.84
N LEU A 8 25.78 11.80 19.28
CA LEU A 8 25.87 11.10 20.56
C LEU A 8 25.37 11.99 21.72
N SER A 9 25.56 13.30 21.62
CA SER A 9 25.02 14.31 22.53
C SER A 9 23.49 14.30 22.61
N THR A 10 22.79 14.20 21.47
CA THR A 10 21.33 14.12 21.41
C THR A 10 20.81 12.83 22.04
N VAL A 11 21.48 11.69 21.78
CA VAL A 11 21.14 10.41 22.41
C VAL A 11 21.32 10.47 23.93
N ARG A 12 22.44 11.05 24.40
CA ARG A 12 22.71 11.27 25.83
C ARG A 12 21.66 12.17 26.47
N THR A 13 21.35 13.30 25.83
CA THR A 13 20.36 14.28 26.32
C THR A 13 18.97 13.64 26.43
N ARG A 14 18.53 12.87 25.44
CA ARG A 14 17.23 12.17 25.49
C ARG A 14 17.20 11.11 26.59
N ARG A 15 18.28 10.36 26.75
CA ARG A 15 18.43 9.39 27.84
C ARG A 15 18.37 10.06 29.21
N GLU A 16 19.10 11.15 29.41
CA GLU A 16 19.11 11.94 30.65
C GLU A 16 17.71 12.48 30.97
N ARG A 17 17.02 13.07 29.97
CA ARG A 17 15.64 13.54 30.15
C ARG A 17 14.67 12.42 30.52
N ALA A 18 14.80 11.25 29.90
CA ALA A 18 13.95 10.10 30.21
C ALA A 18 14.21 9.56 31.63
N ILE A 19 15.47 9.43 32.03
CA ILE A 19 15.85 9.01 33.39
C ILE A 19 15.36 10.02 34.42
N SER A 20 15.57 11.31 34.16
CA SER A 20 15.13 12.40 35.04
C SER A 20 13.60 12.44 35.17
N PHE A 21 12.87 12.25 34.06
CA PHE A 21 11.41 12.15 34.07
C PHE A 21 10.92 10.97 34.91
N ILE A 22 11.51 9.78 34.73
CA ILE A 22 11.14 8.58 35.48
C ILE A 22 11.49 8.73 36.97
N GLY A 23 12.66 9.28 37.28
CA GLY A 23 13.07 9.58 38.66
C GLY A 23 12.14 10.56 39.34
N HIS A 24 11.74 11.63 38.64
CA HIS A 24 10.75 12.57 39.14
C HIS A 24 9.39 11.88 39.40
N HIS A 25 8.92 11.04 38.48
CA HIS A 25 7.62 10.39 38.57
C HIS A 25 7.58 9.31 39.67
N LEU A 26 8.67 8.56 39.84
CA LEU A 26 8.79 7.51 40.86
C LEU A 26 9.32 8.02 42.20
N ARG A 27 9.72 9.30 42.27
CA ARG A 27 10.40 9.92 43.43
C ARG A 27 11.66 9.16 43.85
N LEU A 28 12.45 8.77 42.86
CA LEU A 28 13.72 8.06 43.04
C LEU A 28 14.85 8.89 42.44
N ASP A 29 16.06 8.74 42.99
CA ASP A 29 17.23 9.39 42.44
C ASP A 29 17.66 8.72 41.13
N GLU A 30 18.32 9.48 40.23
CA GLU A 30 18.73 8.96 38.92
C GLU A 30 19.61 7.69 39.03
N ALA A 31 20.42 7.61 40.08
CA ALA A 31 21.27 6.45 40.38
C ALA A 31 20.47 5.17 40.70
N GLU A 32 19.24 5.31 41.21
CA GLU A 32 18.31 4.21 41.51
C GLU A 32 17.42 3.87 40.30
N VAL A 33 17.08 4.87 39.49
CA VAL A 33 16.28 4.70 38.26
C VAL A 33 17.03 3.93 37.18
N ILE A 34 18.32 4.23 36.99
CA ILE A 34 19.14 3.60 35.95
C ILE A 34 19.15 2.06 36.04
N PRO A 35 19.42 1.43 37.20
CA PRO A 35 19.38 -0.02 37.33
C PRO A 35 17.97 -0.59 37.16
N LEU A 36 16.91 0.11 37.58
CA LEU A 36 15.52 -0.32 37.37
C LEU A 36 15.13 -0.34 35.89
N VAL A 37 15.42 0.74 35.16
CA VAL A 37 15.18 0.83 33.71
C VAL A 37 16.02 -0.23 32.99
N ARG A 38 17.28 -0.43 33.39
CA ARG A 38 18.13 -1.48 32.81
C ARG A 38 17.53 -2.86 33.04
N SER A 39 17.16 -3.19 34.28
CA SER A 39 16.53 -4.46 34.62
C SER A 39 15.24 -4.69 33.83
N HIS A 40 14.41 -3.66 33.69
CA HIS A 40 13.16 -3.73 32.93
C HIS A 40 13.39 -3.96 31.43
N LEU A 41 14.33 -3.23 30.83
CA LEU A 41 14.71 -3.43 29.43
C LEU A 41 15.37 -4.79 29.19
N GLN A 42 16.10 -5.29 30.19
CA GLN A 42 16.74 -6.60 30.15
C GLN A 42 15.71 -7.73 30.29
N GLU A 43 14.71 -7.60 31.16
CA GLU A 43 13.56 -8.51 31.21
C GLU A 43 12.74 -8.50 29.91
N LEU A 44 12.54 -7.33 29.29
CA LEU A 44 11.88 -7.24 27.98
C LEU A 44 12.72 -7.91 26.88
N SER A 45 14.04 -7.68 26.87
CA SER A 45 14.97 -8.36 25.98
C SER A 45 15.00 -9.88 26.17
N GLU A 46 14.82 -10.37 27.38
CA GLU A 46 14.80 -11.82 27.69
C GLU A 46 13.44 -12.46 27.36
N ARG A 47 12.34 -11.68 27.40
CA ARG A 47 11.01 -12.13 26.96
C ARG A 47 10.85 -12.12 25.44
N ASP A 48 11.50 -11.18 24.75
CA ASP A 48 11.37 -10.97 23.30
C ASP A 48 12.54 -11.56 22.49
N GLN A 49 13.46 -12.32 23.08
CA GLN A 49 14.41 -13.11 22.30
C GLN A 49 13.71 -14.36 21.73
N PRO A 50 13.54 -14.48 20.40
CA PRO A 50 13.18 -15.76 19.83
C PRO A 50 14.32 -16.73 20.13
N ALA A 51 14.05 -17.77 20.93
CA ALA A 51 14.98 -18.87 21.05
C ALA A 51 15.23 -19.42 19.63
N PRO A 52 16.48 -19.48 19.14
CA PRO A 52 16.75 -20.18 17.89
C PRO A 52 16.24 -21.62 18.05
N PRO A 53 15.47 -22.16 17.09
CA PRO A 53 14.82 -23.43 17.26
C PRO A 53 15.88 -24.52 17.50
N ALA A 54 15.90 -25.09 18.71
CA ALA A 54 16.64 -26.30 18.99
C ALA A 54 16.00 -27.44 18.17
N MET A 55 16.65 -27.83 17.07
CA MET A 55 16.15 -28.80 16.08
C MET A 55 15.85 -30.23 16.62
N ALA A 56 15.94 -30.49 17.92
CA ALA A 56 15.92 -31.86 18.45
C ALA A 56 14.62 -32.30 19.15
N VAL A 57 13.58 -31.46 19.29
CA VAL A 57 12.33 -31.88 19.98
C VAL A 57 11.06 -31.60 19.16
N VAL A 58 11.09 -31.92 17.87
CA VAL A 58 9.88 -31.89 17.00
C VAL A 58 9.18 -33.26 16.90
N ARG A 59 9.71 -34.32 17.52
CA ARG A 59 9.18 -35.68 17.26
C ARG A 59 8.10 -36.23 18.19
N ARG A 60 7.53 -35.49 19.15
CA ARG A 60 6.55 -36.09 20.09
C ARG A 60 5.30 -35.31 20.51
N SER A 61 5.04 -34.09 20.03
CA SER A 61 3.81 -33.35 20.42
C SER A 61 2.65 -33.45 19.40
N GLY A 62 2.84 -34.13 18.27
CA GLY A 62 1.89 -34.23 17.16
C GLY A 62 0.63 -35.09 17.38
N ARG A 63 0.17 -35.34 18.62
CA ARG A 63 -1.01 -36.20 18.82
C ARG A 63 -1.96 -35.85 19.98
N ARG A 64 -1.89 -34.64 20.57
CA ARG A 64 -2.82 -34.23 21.66
C ARG A 64 -3.59 -32.92 21.46
N ARG A 65 -3.46 -32.22 20.33
CA ARG A 65 -4.14 -30.91 20.13
C ARG A 65 -5.48 -30.96 19.38
N THR A 66 -5.95 -32.12 18.96
CA THR A 66 -7.18 -32.25 18.13
C THR A 66 -8.50 -32.26 18.91
N VAL A 67 -8.53 -32.00 20.22
CA VAL A 67 -9.79 -32.02 21.01
C VAL A 67 -10.02 -30.72 21.83
N ALA A 68 -9.05 -29.81 21.94
CA ALA A 68 -9.19 -28.60 22.77
C ALA A 68 -9.73 -27.35 22.03
N ASN A 69 -9.74 -27.32 20.69
CA ASN A 69 -10.19 -26.14 19.92
C ASN A 69 -11.67 -26.17 19.49
N ARG A 70 -12.53 -26.92 20.19
CA ARG A 70 -13.99 -26.90 19.97
C ARG A 70 -14.80 -26.21 21.09
N ILE A 71 -14.16 -25.54 22.04
CA ILE A 71 -14.87 -24.83 23.14
C ILE A 71 -14.49 -23.33 23.25
N ALA A 72 -13.53 -22.83 22.46
CA ALA A 72 -13.17 -21.40 22.45
C ALA A 72 -13.81 -20.60 21.30
N ALA A 73 -14.88 -21.12 20.69
CA ALA A 73 -15.72 -20.42 19.72
C ALA A 73 -17.15 -20.42 20.26
N GLY A 74 -17.52 -19.36 20.97
CA GLY A 74 -18.84 -19.21 21.55
C GLY A 74 -18.81 -18.55 22.92
N LEU A 75 -18.54 -17.24 22.96
CA LEU A 75 -19.04 -16.30 23.98
C LEU A 75 -18.53 -14.89 23.67
N ALA A 76 -19.20 -14.26 22.70
CA ALA A 76 -19.29 -12.81 22.61
C ALA A 76 -20.73 -12.44 22.18
N VAL A 77 -21.71 -13.00 22.88
CA VAL A 77 -23.11 -12.54 22.81
C VAL A 77 -23.31 -11.58 23.98
N ALA A 78 -23.39 -10.29 23.67
CA ALA A 78 -23.77 -9.27 24.63
C ALA A 78 -25.29 -9.29 24.80
N THR A 79 -25.78 -9.88 25.90
CA THR A 79 -27.20 -9.76 26.29
C THR A 79 -27.30 -8.78 27.47
N LEU A 80 -27.74 -7.56 27.19
CA LEU A 80 -28.23 -6.62 28.19
C LEU A 80 -29.68 -7.00 28.56
N ILE A 81 -29.88 -7.58 29.75
CA ILE A 81 -31.19 -7.57 30.41
C ILE A 81 -31.01 -6.99 31.81
N VAL A 82 -31.55 -5.79 31.99
CA VAL A 82 -31.73 -5.10 33.27
C VAL A 82 -32.99 -5.65 33.93
N THR A 83 -32.87 -6.36 35.06
CA THR A 83 -33.96 -6.49 36.04
C THR A 83 -33.39 -6.73 37.44
N GLY A 84 -33.96 -6.02 38.42
CA GLY A 84 -33.38 -5.79 39.74
C GLY A 84 -33.35 -6.98 40.70
N GLY A 85 -32.61 -6.79 41.80
CA GLY A 85 -32.99 -7.36 43.11
C GLY A 85 -31.93 -8.20 43.83
N ALA A 86 -31.32 -7.57 44.84
CA ALA A 86 -30.86 -8.13 46.12
C ALA A 86 -29.66 -9.12 46.16
N LEU A 87 -28.60 -8.60 46.82
CA LEU A 87 -27.75 -9.24 47.85
C LEU A 87 -27.13 -10.61 47.56
N PHE A 88 -25.80 -10.66 47.44
CA PHE A 88 -24.93 -11.33 48.43
C PHE A 88 -23.47 -10.89 48.22
N GLN A 89 -22.79 -10.59 49.33
CA GLN A 89 -21.37 -10.24 49.39
C GLN A 89 -20.50 -11.48 49.21
N ALA A 90 -19.70 -11.50 48.15
CA ALA A 90 -18.38 -12.14 48.12
C ALA A 90 -17.53 -11.25 47.21
N GLY A 91 -16.36 -10.84 47.71
CA GLY A 91 -15.48 -9.88 47.04
C GLY A 91 -14.83 -10.48 45.80
N ASP A 92 -15.58 -10.55 44.70
CA ASP A 92 -14.99 -10.58 43.37
C ASP A 92 -14.69 -9.14 42.97
N ARG A 93 -13.42 -8.85 42.75
CA ARG A 93 -13.04 -7.74 41.89
C ARG A 93 -13.59 -8.05 40.51
N VAL A 94 -14.79 -7.55 40.24
CA VAL A 94 -15.27 -7.38 38.87
C VAL A 94 -14.18 -6.59 38.17
N GLN A 95 -13.39 -7.26 37.32
CA GLN A 95 -12.61 -6.59 36.29
C GLN A 95 -13.64 -5.88 35.42
N VAL A 96 -13.87 -4.60 35.72
CA VAL A 96 -14.56 -3.70 34.84
C VAL A 96 -13.77 -3.76 33.55
N ALA A 97 -14.32 -4.42 32.53
CA ALA A 97 -13.74 -4.42 31.20
C ALA A 97 -13.47 -2.96 30.86
N ALA A 98 -12.21 -2.62 30.61
CA ALA A 98 -11.83 -1.25 30.29
C ALA A 98 -12.73 -0.79 29.15
N THR A 99 -13.44 0.32 29.36
CA THR A 99 -14.27 0.91 28.31
C THR A 99 -13.40 1.13 27.08
N PRO A 100 -13.82 0.70 25.88
CA PRO A 100 -13.04 0.90 24.66
C PRO A 100 -12.64 2.38 24.54
N GLU A 101 -11.36 2.63 24.32
CA GLU A 101 -10.85 3.98 24.12
C GLU A 101 -11.27 4.43 22.72
N VAL A 102 -12.26 5.34 22.66
CA VAL A 102 -12.65 6.01 21.43
C VAL A 102 -11.51 6.94 21.01
N VAL A 103 -11.12 6.83 19.76
CA VAL A 103 -9.99 7.55 19.18
C VAL A 103 -10.40 8.26 17.90
N GLU A 104 -9.56 9.18 17.44
CA GLU A 104 -9.71 9.74 16.11
C GLU A 104 -9.47 8.63 15.07
N GLY A 105 -10.46 8.41 14.22
CA GLY A 105 -10.38 7.46 13.11
C GLY A 105 -9.44 7.91 11.99
N PRO A 106 -9.31 7.09 10.93
CA PRO A 106 -8.63 7.47 9.71
C PRO A 106 -9.35 8.65 9.08
N SER A 107 -8.80 9.85 9.29
CA SER A 107 -9.14 11.02 8.48
C SER A 107 -8.30 11.02 7.22
N THR A 108 -8.69 11.82 6.22
CA THR A 108 -7.94 12.05 4.97
C THR A 108 -6.54 12.66 5.14
N SER A 109 -6.06 12.79 6.38
CA SER A 109 -4.68 13.17 6.67
C SER A 109 -3.72 12.05 6.29
N ALA A 110 -2.50 12.40 5.85
CA ALA A 110 -1.42 11.47 5.53
C ALA A 110 -0.92 10.60 6.72
N LYS A 111 -1.66 10.58 7.84
CA LYS A 111 -1.33 9.89 9.08
C LYS A 111 -1.89 8.47 9.15
N TRP A 112 -2.78 8.08 8.23
CA TRP A 112 -3.43 6.78 8.21
C TRP A 112 -3.35 6.14 6.82
N PHE A 113 -3.16 4.82 6.78
CA PHE A 113 -3.47 4.02 5.60
C PHE A 113 -4.98 3.94 5.41
N GLY A 114 -5.42 3.67 4.18
CA GLY A 114 -6.82 3.39 3.88
C GLY A 114 -7.35 2.23 4.76
N PRO A 115 -8.60 2.29 5.25
CA PRO A 115 -9.18 1.19 5.99
C PRO A 115 -9.29 -0.06 5.12
N VAL A 116 -9.20 -1.23 5.76
CA VAL A 116 -9.45 -2.54 5.13
C VAL A 116 -10.57 -3.26 5.89
N SER A 117 -11.23 -4.22 5.24
CA SER A 117 -12.15 -5.14 5.91
C SER A 117 -11.41 -5.94 6.99
N ASP A 118 -12.08 -6.32 8.08
CA ASP A 118 -11.58 -7.33 9.01
C ASP A 118 -11.93 -8.77 8.59
N GLY A 119 -12.79 -8.90 7.57
CA GLY A 119 -13.37 -10.14 7.07
C GLY A 119 -14.45 -10.76 7.96
N GLN A 120 -14.92 -10.02 8.97
CA GLN A 120 -16.06 -10.34 9.84
C GLN A 120 -17.09 -9.22 9.87
N GLY A 121 -16.97 -8.25 8.96
CA GLY A 121 -17.94 -7.19 8.74
C GLY A 121 -17.54 -5.81 9.18
N ALA A 122 -16.43 -5.69 9.92
CA ALA A 122 -15.93 -4.43 10.43
C ALA A 122 -14.71 -3.94 9.62
N PHE A 123 -14.19 -2.78 10.02
CA PHE A 123 -13.08 -2.09 9.38
C PHE A 123 -11.90 -1.95 10.32
N VAL A 124 -10.69 -1.98 9.77
CA VAL A 124 -9.43 -1.75 10.49
C VAL A 124 -8.59 -0.74 9.74
N ALA A 125 -7.95 0.18 10.46
CA ALA A 125 -6.97 1.10 9.90
C ALA A 125 -5.67 1.11 10.73
N LEU A 126 -4.57 1.45 10.06
CA LEU A 126 -3.22 1.56 10.62
C LEU A 126 -2.66 2.96 10.38
N ASN A 127 -1.98 3.54 11.37
CA ASN A 127 -1.29 4.80 11.21
C ASN A 127 0.02 4.65 10.39
N THR A 128 0.33 5.64 9.56
CA THR A 128 1.51 5.67 8.66
C THR A 128 2.82 6.00 9.36
N SER A 129 2.78 6.50 10.61
CA SER A 129 3.99 6.93 11.32
C SER A 129 3.90 6.80 12.84
N GLY A 130 5.05 6.54 13.46
CA GLY A 130 5.15 6.31 14.91
C GLY A 130 5.00 4.83 15.26
N ALA A 131 4.55 4.52 16.48
CA ALA A 131 4.23 3.15 16.85
C ALA A 131 3.01 2.67 16.05
N SER A 132 3.04 1.45 15.50
CA SER A 132 1.94 0.89 14.71
C SER A 132 0.71 0.66 15.60
N ARG A 133 -0.28 1.53 15.46
CA ARG A 133 -1.54 1.58 16.20
C ARG A 133 -2.65 1.16 15.26
N PHE A 134 -3.35 0.11 15.64
CA PHE A 134 -4.52 -0.37 14.93
C PHE A 134 -5.78 0.17 15.59
N VAL A 135 -6.65 0.73 14.77
CA VAL A 135 -7.98 1.19 15.17
C VAL A 135 -9.02 0.44 14.37
N GLY A 136 -10.17 0.20 14.98
CA GLY A 136 -11.26 -0.55 14.36
C GLY A 136 -12.57 0.21 14.45
N SER A 137 -13.44 -0.01 13.48
CA SER A 137 -14.78 0.54 13.46
C SER A 137 -15.75 -0.49 12.90
N LYS A 138 -16.95 -0.56 13.47
CA LYS A 138 -18.03 -1.41 12.96
C LYS A 138 -18.90 -0.74 11.93
N ASP A 139 -18.80 0.58 11.78
CA ASP A 139 -19.73 1.39 10.99
C ASP A 139 -19.02 2.52 10.23
N GLY A 140 -17.68 2.57 10.27
CA GLY A 140 -16.86 3.62 9.67
C GLY A 140 -16.87 4.97 10.38
N THR A 141 -17.71 5.17 11.39
CA THR A 141 -17.92 6.46 12.07
C THR A 141 -17.29 6.51 13.45
N GLU A 142 -17.54 5.52 14.31
CA GLU A 142 -16.91 5.42 15.62
C GLU A 142 -15.70 4.49 15.55
N TRP A 143 -14.53 5.03 15.95
CA TRP A 143 -13.27 4.30 15.91
C TRP A 143 -12.75 4.05 17.31
N ILE A 144 -12.39 2.80 17.57
CA ILE A 144 -11.83 2.37 18.84
C ILE A 144 -10.42 1.84 18.66
N LYS A 145 -9.58 2.06 19.66
CA LYS A 145 -8.24 1.47 19.69
C LYS A 145 -8.34 -0.05 19.86
N LEU A 146 -7.73 -0.81 18.94
CA LEU A 146 -7.69 -2.27 19.01
C LEU A 146 -6.43 -2.75 19.73
N THR A 147 -5.27 -2.39 19.19
CA THR A 147 -3.96 -2.84 19.69
C THR A 147 -2.85 -1.92 19.20
N THR A 148 -1.66 -2.11 19.75
CA THR A 148 -0.43 -1.45 19.28
C THR A 148 0.63 -2.51 19.11
N TRP A 149 1.27 -2.50 17.95
CA TRP A 149 2.39 -3.35 17.61
C TRP A 149 3.66 -2.51 17.53
N ASN A 150 4.74 -2.97 18.16
CA ASN A 150 6.02 -2.31 18.09
C ASN A 150 6.81 -2.79 16.87
N SER A 151 6.37 -2.41 15.68
CA SER A 151 7.06 -2.71 14.41
C SER A 151 8.54 -2.29 14.42
N ARG A 152 8.87 -1.21 15.12
CA ARG A 152 10.24 -0.70 15.30
C ARG A 152 11.14 -1.57 16.19
N ALA A 153 10.59 -2.59 16.86
CA ALA A 153 11.40 -3.61 17.52
C ALA A 153 12.14 -4.51 16.51
N ILE A 154 11.66 -4.59 15.26
CA ILE A 154 12.28 -5.34 14.17
C ILE A 154 13.56 -4.63 13.73
N ASP A 155 13.42 -3.39 13.26
CA ASP A 155 14.53 -2.47 13.05
C ASP A 155 14.07 -1.04 13.33
N LEU A 156 14.85 -0.31 14.12
CA LEU A 156 14.58 1.09 14.49
C LEU A 156 14.72 2.06 13.30
N ARG A 157 15.32 1.60 12.19
CA ARG A 157 15.49 2.35 10.94
C ARG A 157 14.39 2.07 9.93
N ALA A 158 13.49 1.13 10.19
CA ALA A 158 12.39 0.82 9.29
C ALA A 158 11.05 1.38 9.81
N ASP A 159 10.15 1.69 8.89
CA ASP A 159 8.76 2.06 9.18
C ASP A 159 7.82 1.19 8.32
N VAL A 160 6.56 1.07 8.73
CA VAL A 160 5.54 0.41 7.91
C VAL A 160 5.26 1.26 6.66
N SER A 161 5.30 0.64 5.47
CA SER A 161 5.05 1.29 4.18
C SER A 161 3.73 0.89 3.53
N SER A 162 3.15 -0.25 3.90
CA SER A 162 1.82 -0.68 3.41
C SER A 162 1.02 -1.44 4.48
N PHE A 163 -0.30 -1.48 4.32
CA PHE A 163 -1.21 -2.27 5.14
C PHE A 163 -2.43 -2.71 4.34
N GLU A 164 -2.62 -4.02 4.22
CA GLU A 164 -3.64 -4.64 3.37
C GLU A 164 -4.24 -5.85 4.09
N ARG A 165 -5.45 -6.28 3.68
CA ARG A 165 -5.99 -7.60 4.05
C ARG A 165 -6.26 -8.41 2.79
N THR A 166 -5.54 -9.51 2.64
CA THR A 166 -5.55 -10.33 1.42
C THR A 166 -5.54 -11.82 1.78
N GLY A 167 -6.33 -12.61 1.04
CA GLY A 167 -6.58 -14.04 1.27
C GLY A 167 -6.82 -14.40 2.74
N GLY A 168 -7.58 -13.56 3.43
CA GLY A 168 -8.00 -13.77 4.82
C GLY A 168 -7.03 -13.29 5.90
N ARG A 169 -5.91 -12.63 5.54
CA ARG A 169 -4.88 -12.21 6.51
C ARG A 169 -4.49 -10.76 6.34
N TYR A 170 -4.12 -10.12 7.44
CA TYR A 170 -3.46 -8.81 7.41
C TYR A 170 -2.02 -8.99 6.95
N VAL A 171 -1.60 -8.13 6.03
CA VAL A 171 -0.23 -8.07 5.53
C VAL A 171 0.26 -6.64 5.62
N THR A 172 1.51 -6.48 6.03
CA THR A 172 2.17 -5.18 6.09
C THR A 172 3.63 -5.31 5.69
N VAL A 173 4.09 -4.34 4.92
CA VAL A 173 5.48 -4.21 4.51
C VAL A 173 6.18 -3.22 5.43
N ILE A 174 7.41 -3.55 5.80
CA ILE A 174 8.29 -2.71 6.62
C ILE A 174 9.59 -2.48 5.85
N GLU A 175 9.87 -1.22 5.58
CA GLU A 175 10.97 -0.79 4.72
C GLU A 175 11.78 0.33 5.36
N THR A 176 13.01 0.49 4.88
CA THR A 176 13.87 1.59 5.28
C THR A 176 13.45 2.87 4.55
N PRO A 177 12.99 3.91 5.26
CA PRO A 177 12.68 5.18 4.63
C PRO A 177 13.94 5.81 4.03
N SER A 178 13.76 6.60 2.96
CA SER A 178 14.84 7.24 2.17
C SER A 178 15.79 8.18 2.93
N ARG A 179 15.49 8.47 4.20
CA ARG A 179 16.31 9.31 5.09
C ARG A 179 17.49 8.57 5.73
N TYR A 180 17.54 7.25 5.65
CA TYR A 180 18.65 6.46 6.17
C TYR A 180 19.53 5.97 5.03
N ASP A 181 20.84 6.10 5.19
CA ASP A 181 21.81 5.71 4.16
C ASP A 181 22.24 4.22 4.25
N ALA A 182 21.93 3.55 5.37
CA ALA A 182 22.24 2.14 5.54
C ALA A 182 21.14 1.26 4.94
N PHE A 183 21.52 0.32 4.08
CA PHE A 183 20.62 -0.70 3.58
C PHE A 183 20.11 -1.60 4.71
N VAL A 184 18.79 -1.77 4.76
CA VAL A 184 18.13 -2.84 5.53
C VAL A 184 17.17 -3.52 4.57
N PRO A 185 17.28 -4.85 4.38
CA PRO A 185 16.34 -5.60 3.55
C PRO A 185 14.89 -5.41 4.02
N PRO A 186 13.91 -5.38 3.10
CA PRO A 186 12.51 -5.26 3.48
C PRO A 186 12.03 -6.46 4.30
N PHE A 187 11.03 -6.21 5.15
CA PHE A 187 10.33 -7.24 5.90
C PHE A 187 8.86 -7.26 5.51
N VAL A 188 8.28 -8.45 5.49
CA VAL A 188 6.84 -8.65 5.37
C VAL A 188 6.33 -9.32 6.64
N ALA A 189 5.34 -8.69 7.25
CA ALA A 189 4.68 -9.21 8.43
C ALA A 189 3.24 -9.60 8.12
N THR A 190 2.82 -10.77 8.58
CA THR A 190 1.44 -11.25 8.41
C THR A 190 0.80 -11.56 9.75
N SER A 191 -0.50 -11.28 9.86
CA SER A 191 -1.28 -11.57 11.06
C SER A 191 -2.70 -11.99 10.73
N ASP A 192 -3.27 -12.87 11.57
CA ASP A 192 -4.68 -13.25 11.52
C ASP A 192 -5.52 -12.37 12.48
N ASP A 193 -4.90 -11.73 13.47
CA ASP A 193 -5.59 -11.12 14.62
C ASP A 193 -5.06 -9.73 15.05
N LEU A 194 -4.13 -9.16 14.28
CA LEU A 194 -3.41 -7.90 14.54
C LEU A 194 -2.52 -7.89 15.79
N ARG A 195 -2.45 -8.99 16.54
CA ARG A 195 -1.68 -9.11 17.78
C ARG A 195 -0.44 -9.96 17.57
N ASN A 196 -0.61 -11.10 16.92
CA ASN A 196 0.43 -12.05 16.63
C ASN A 196 0.91 -11.83 15.19
N TRP A 197 2.12 -11.30 15.05
CA TRP A 197 2.72 -11.00 13.75
C TRP A 197 3.85 -11.97 13.44
N ASN A 198 3.72 -12.66 12.31
CA ASN A 198 4.80 -13.45 11.72
C ASN A 198 5.61 -12.54 10.80
N VAL A 199 6.73 -12.03 11.30
CA VAL A 199 7.64 -11.13 10.60
C VAL A 199 8.72 -11.93 9.90
N ARG A 200 8.88 -11.70 8.60
CA ARG A 200 9.91 -12.36 7.78
C ARG A 200 10.66 -11.33 6.97
N GLN A 201 11.99 -11.41 7.03
CA GLN A 201 12.87 -10.66 6.16
C GLN A 201 12.87 -11.28 4.75
N ILE A 202 12.87 -10.45 3.71
CA ILE A 202 13.17 -10.90 2.35
C ILE A 202 14.68 -10.99 2.25
N ASP A 203 15.20 -12.18 1.99
CA ASP A 203 16.64 -12.43 1.95
C ASP A 203 17.18 -11.98 0.58
N VAL A 204 17.64 -10.73 0.53
CA VAL A 204 18.26 -10.12 -0.64
C VAL A 204 19.59 -9.51 -0.25
N ASP A 205 20.56 -9.66 -1.14
CA ASP A 205 21.87 -9.05 -0.98
C ASP A 205 21.76 -7.52 -1.02
N GLU A 206 22.74 -6.84 -0.42
CA GLU A 206 22.82 -5.38 -0.51
C GLU A 206 22.86 -4.96 -1.98
N PRO A 207 22.00 -4.01 -2.41
CA PRO A 207 22.05 -3.47 -3.76
C PRO A 207 23.48 -3.03 -4.10
N ARG A 208 23.86 -3.22 -5.36
CA ARG A 208 25.15 -2.75 -5.87
C ARG A 208 25.36 -1.28 -5.49
N ARG A 209 26.56 -0.94 -5.05
CA ARG A 209 26.92 0.44 -4.76
C ARG A 209 27.39 1.12 -6.03
N VAL A 210 26.57 2.03 -6.55
CA VAL A 210 26.97 2.93 -7.63
C VAL A 210 27.31 4.28 -7.02
N GLU A 211 28.50 4.79 -7.29
CA GLU A 211 28.92 6.10 -6.79
C GLU A 211 27.93 7.18 -7.22
N GLY A 212 27.42 7.94 -6.24
CA GLY A 212 26.42 8.98 -6.47
C GLY A 212 24.97 8.51 -6.52
N LEU A 213 24.68 7.21 -6.41
CA LEU A 213 23.32 6.69 -6.28
C LEU A 213 23.12 5.96 -4.95
N ARG A 214 21.92 6.08 -4.40
CA ARG A 214 21.40 5.25 -3.31
C ARG A 214 20.45 4.23 -3.93
N SER A 215 20.96 3.02 -4.07
CA SER A 215 20.21 1.86 -4.54
C SER A 215 19.45 1.22 -3.38
N ARG A 216 18.20 0.82 -3.61
CA ARG A 216 17.35 0.14 -2.63
C ARG A 216 16.44 -0.86 -3.33
N PHE A 217 15.76 -1.67 -2.53
CA PHE A 217 14.69 -2.54 -2.98
C PHE A 217 13.37 -2.07 -2.37
N ASP A 218 12.36 -1.89 -3.22
CA ASP A 218 11.01 -1.53 -2.83
C ASP A 218 10.06 -2.71 -3.11
N VAL A 219 9.25 -3.07 -2.13
CA VAL A 219 8.16 -4.04 -2.28
C VAL A 219 7.00 -3.35 -2.98
N VAL A 220 6.77 -3.73 -4.22
CA VAL A 220 5.75 -3.10 -5.09
C VAL A 220 4.42 -3.83 -5.09
N ALA A 221 4.40 -5.08 -4.62
CA ALA A 221 3.18 -5.84 -4.38
C ALA A 221 3.43 -6.92 -3.33
N ASN A 222 2.37 -7.24 -2.57
CA ASN A 222 2.38 -8.30 -1.58
C ASN A 222 0.99 -8.94 -1.54
N ALA A 223 0.94 -10.26 -1.39
CA ALA A 223 -0.32 -10.97 -1.27
C ALA A 223 -0.19 -12.16 -0.34
N ALA A 224 -1.24 -12.44 0.41
CA ALA A 224 -1.32 -13.59 1.30
C ALA A 224 -2.47 -14.49 0.86
N SER A 225 -2.25 -15.80 0.88
CA SER A 225 -3.33 -16.79 0.71
C SER A 225 -2.97 -18.09 1.39
N GLY A 226 -3.87 -18.62 2.21
CA GLY A 226 -3.64 -19.86 2.97
C GLY A 226 -2.32 -19.82 3.75
N GLY A 227 -1.43 -20.78 3.50
CA GLY A 227 -0.11 -20.83 4.10
C GLY A 227 0.96 -19.97 3.42
N HIS A 228 0.66 -19.31 2.31
CA HIS A 228 1.65 -18.73 1.40
C HIS A 228 1.62 -17.20 1.39
N VAL A 229 2.77 -16.56 1.21
CA VAL A 229 2.86 -15.11 0.99
C VAL A 229 3.72 -14.88 -0.23
N LEU A 230 3.21 -14.11 -1.18
CA LEU A 230 3.91 -13.66 -2.38
C LEU A 230 4.32 -12.21 -2.23
N VAL A 231 5.50 -11.88 -2.76
CA VAL A 231 6.05 -10.53 -2.75
C VAL A 231 6.72 -10.27 -4.09
N ALA A 232 6.49 -9.08 -4.64
CA ALA A 232 7.24 -8.54 -5.77
C ALA A 232 8.17 -7.43 -5.28
N LEU A 233 9.42 -7.52 -5.66
CA LEU A 233 10.48 -6.61 -5.27
C LEU A 233 11.08 -5.94 -6.51
N GLU A 234 11.19 -4.63 -6.51
CA GLU A 234 11.83 -3.86 -7.58
C GLU A 234 13.04 -3.10 -7.02
N GLY A 235 14.13 -3.07 -7.78
CA GLY A 235 15.26 -2.21 -7.48
C GLY A 235 14.93 -0.76 -7.84
N SER A 236 15.29 0.19 -6.97
CA SER A 236 15.20 1.61 -7.27
C SER A 236 16.50 2.33 -6.95
N ASP A 237 16.89 3.23 -7.86
CA ASP A 237 18.07 4.07 -7.72
C ASP A 237 17.61 5.52 -7.51
N GLN A 238 18.08 6.15 -6.43
CA GLN A 238 17.87 7.57 -6.16
C GLN A 238 19.20 8.33 -6.16
N LEU A 239 19.20 9.58 -6.62
CA LEU A 239 20.38 10.44 -6.51
C LEU A 239 20.81 10.58 -5.05
N ASP A 240 22.10 10.36 -4.78
CA ASP A 240 22.71 10.73 -3.53
C ASP A 240 23.13 12.20 -3.54
N TYR A 241 22.18 13.07 -3.19
CA TYR A 241 22.42 14.50 -3.07
C TYR A 241 23.62 14.85 -2.16
N ARG A 242 23.86 14.06 -1.10
CA ARG A 242 24.94 14.33 -0.13
C ARG A 242 26.31 14.08 -0.75
N SER A 243 26.45 13.01 -1.52
CA SER A 243 27.71 12.66 -2.18
C SER A 243 28.20 13.73 -3.16
N PHE A 244 27.30 14.56 -3.68
CA PHE A 244 27.63 15.67 -4.59
C PHE A 244 27.57 17.07 -3.95
N ASP A 245 27.33 17.17 -2.64
CA ASP A 245 27.06 18.45 -1.94
C ASP A 245 25.94 19.26 -2.63
N LEU A 246 24.89 18.55 -3.05
CA LEU A 246 23.73 19.11 -3.73
C LEU A 246 22.50 19.13 -2.82
N ARG A 247 21.60 20.04 -3.13
CA ARG A 247 20.22 20.06 -2.66
C ARG A 247 19.29 19.64 -3.80
N ALA A 248 18.13 19.11 -3.45
CA ALA A 248 17.13 18.67 -4.43
C ALA A 248 16.68 19.80 -5.39
N ASP A 249 16.63 21.04 -4.90
CA ASP A 249 16.26 22.23 -5.67
C ASP A 249 17.34 22.69 -6.67
N GLN A 250 18.52 22.05 -6.70
CA GLN A 250 19.59 22.37 -7.64
C GLN A 250 19.58 21.49 -8.90
N VAL A 251 18.79 20.42 -8.91
CA VAL A 251 18.60 19.55 -10.07
C VAL A 251 17.37 20.05 -10.83
N CYS A 252 17.56 20.52 -12.05
CA CYS A 252 16.47 21.04 -12.87
C CYS A 252 15.92 20.00 -13.85
N VAL A 253 16.76 19.07 -14.33
CA VAL A 253 16.28 17.93 -15.13
C VAL A 253 16.95 16.64 -14.65
N GLU A 254 16.15 15.61 -14.39
CA GLU A 254 16.60 14.23 -14.22
C GLU A 254 16.27 13.44 -15.49
N SER A 255 17.24 12.71 -16.04
CA SER A 255 17.05 11.76 -17.12
C SER A 255 17.47 10.37 -16.72
N VAL A 256 16.54 9.43 -16.91
CA VAL A 256 16.65 8.03 -16.52
C VAL A 256 16.54 7.20 -17.79
N THR A 257 17.60 6.47 -18.14
CA THR A 257 17.60 5.45 -19.20
C THR A 257 18.05 4.11 -18.65
N PRO A 258 17.91 2.98 -19.37
CA PRO A 258 18.38 1.67 -18.87
C PRO A 258 19.87 1.62 -18.50
N LEU A 259 20.71 2.44 -19.15
CA LEU A 259 22.18 2.38 -19.03
C LEU A 259 22.79 3.59 -18.32
N ARG A 260 21.99 4.61 -18.01
CA ARG A 260 22.52 5.89 -17.54
C ARG A 260 21.51 6.67 -16.72
N ARG A 261 22.02 7.44 -15.77
CA ARG A 261 21.32 8.52 -15.10
C ARG A 261 22.06 9.82 -15.39
N GLU A 262 21.35 10.84 -15.82
CA GLU A 262 21.90 12.17 -16.06
C GLU A 262 21.09 13.20 -15.27
N TYR A 263 21.80 14.02 -14.50
CA TYR A 263 21.20 15.09 -13.70
C TYR A 263 21.74 16.42 -14.22
N PHE A 264 20.86 17.21 -14.83
CA PHE A 264 21.17 18.54 -15.33
C PHE A 264 20.86 19.53 -14.22
N LEU A 265 21.91 20.17 -13.72
CA LEU A 265 21.83 21.13 -12.65
C LEU A 265 21.37 22.47 -13.20
N CYS A 266 20.67 23.24 -12.38
CA CYS A 266 20.18 24.56 -12.74
C CYS A 266 21.30 25.59 -13.03
N ASP A 267 22.56 25.26 -12.71
CA ASP A 267 23.74 26.08 -13.04
C ASP A 267 24.40 25.70 -14.38
N GLY A 268 23.75 24.84 -15.17
CA GLY A 268 24.22 24.38 -16.48
C GLY A 268 25.23 23.22 -16.43
N LYS A 269 25.62 22.74 -15.24
CA LYS A 269 26.45 21.53 -15.13
C LYS A 269 25.61 20.27 -15.31
N THR A 270 26.28 19.18 -15.69
CA THR A 270 25.66 17.86 -15.80
C THR A 270 26.43 16.86 -14.96
N ILE A 271 25.70 16.14 -14.10
CA ILE A 271 26.21 14.95 -13.43
C ILE A 271 25.78 13.76 -14.26
N VAL A 272 26.75 12.93 -14.60
CA VAL A 272 26.55 11.72 -15.37
C VAL A 272 26.94 10.54 -14.51
N ILE A 273 25.99 9.64 -14.27
CA ILE A 273 26.25 8.38 -13.60
C ILE A 273 25.98 7.27 -14.59
N ALA A 274 27.05 6.58 -15.00
CA ALA A 274 26.92 5.34 -15.75
C ALA A 274 26.40 4.27 -14.79
N THR A 275 25.38 3.54 -15.21
CA THR A 275 24.95 2.33 -14.50
C THR A 275 25.56 1.15 -15.24
N PRO A 276 26.76 0.68 -14.83
CA PRO A 276 27.35 -0.51 -15.43
C PRO A 276 26.38 -1.66 -15.22
N ASP A 277 26.15 -2.41 -16.31
CA ASP A 277 25.20 -3.51 -16.45
C ASP A 277 23.74 -3.04 -16.50
N GLY A 278 23.23 -2.95 -17.74
CA GLY A 278 21.82 -2.72 -17.99
C GLY A 278 20.97 -3.75 -17.25
N ASP A 279 19.96 -3.24 -16.56
CA ASP A 279 18.84 -3.97 -15.97
C ASP A 279 19.01 -4.83 -14.71
N GLU A 280 20.18 -4.96 -14.06
CA GLU A 280 20.24 -5.79 -12.82
C GLU A 280 19.34 -5.30 -11.67
N LEU A 281 19.00 -4.01 -11.62
CA LEU A 281 17.99 -3.46 -10.69
C LEU A 281 16.62 -3.22 -11.34
N ALA A 282 16.50 -3.29 -12.66
CA ALA A 282 15.27 -2.92 -13.38
C ALA A 282 14.26 -4.08 -13.48
N GLY A 283 14.67 -5.31 -13.17
CA GLY A 283 13.78 -6.46 -13.10
C GLY A 283 12.99 -6.50 -11.79
N THR A 284 11.73 -6.93 -11.87
CA THR A 284 10.98 -7.36 -10.70
C THR A 284 11.44 -8.77 -10.30
N THR A 285 11.88 -8.95 -9.05
CA THR A 285 12.14 -10.27 -8.46
C THR A 285 10.95 -10.70 -7.62
N TYR A 286 10.55 -11.96 -7.73
CA TYR A 286 9.39 -12.50 -7.03
C TYR A 286 9.81 -13.48 -5.95
N PHE A 287 9.18 -13.37 -4.79
CA PHE A 287 9.47 -14.21 -3.64
C PHE A 287 8.20 -14.87 -3.10
N ARG A 288 8.34 -16.09 -2.59
CA ARG A 288 7.30 -16.79 -1.85
C ARG A 288 7.82 -17.29 -0.51
N ALA A 289 7.03 -17.11 0.53
CA ALA A 289 7.21 -17.79 1.81
C ALA A 289 6.05 -18.73 2.11
N THR A 290 6.33 -19.88 2.74
CA THR A 290 5.32 -20.88 3.15
C THR A 290 5.35 -21.10 4.66
N GLY A 291 4.21 -20.94 5.32
CA GLY A 291 4.07 -21.00 6.78
C GLY A 291 4.96 -19.97 7.47
N THR A 292 5.85 -20.45 8.33
CA THR A 292 6.88 -19.64 9.01
C THR A 292 8.26 -19.79 8.35
N GLY A 293 8.34 -20.40 7.16
CA GLY A 293 9.58 -20.54 6.41
C GLY A 293 10.08 -19.20 5.82
N PRO A 294 11.34 -19.17 5.35
CA PRO A 294 11.91 -18.00 4.71
C PRO A 294 11.25 -17.71 3.36
N PHE A 295 11.48 -16.50 2.84
CA PHE A 295 11.20 -16.20 1.44
C PHE A 295 12.20 -16.91 0.54
N VAL A 296 11.68 -17.50 -0.53
CA VAL A 296 12.45 -18.15 -1.59
C VAL A 296 12.04 -17.50 -2.90
N GLU A 297 13.03 -17.19 -3.74
CA GLU A 297 12.77 -16.65 -5.08
C GLU A 297 11.94 -17.64 -5.90
N ILE A 298 10.98 -17.12 -6.66
CA ILE A 298 10.10 -17.88 -7.54
C ILE A 298 10.01 -17.18 -8.90
N GLN A 299 9.46 -17.89 -9.88
CA GLN A 299 9.14 -17.33 -11.19
C GLN A 299 7.62 -17.22 -11.31
N LEU A 300 7.15 -16.06 -11.77
CA LEU A 300 5.77 -15.85 -12.18
C LEU A 300 5.59 -16.18 -13.66
N PRO A 301 4.35 -16.26 -14.18
CA PRO A 301 4.11 -16.34 -15.62
C PRO A 301 4.86 -15.23 -16.36
N VAL A 302 5.31 -15.54 -17.58
CA VAL A 302 5.97 -14.57 -18.45
C VAL A 302 5.06 -13.35 -18.61
N ASP A 303 5.67 -12.15 -18.58
CA ASP A 303 4.99 -10.86 -18.69
C ASP A 303 4.01 -10.52 -17.54
N ALA A 304 4.07 -11.24 -16.40
CA ALA A 304 3.27 -10.88 -15.23
C ALA A 304 3.59 -9.46 -14.74
N VAL A 305 2.53 -8.67 -14.49
CA VAL A 305 2.64 -7.33 -13.92
C VAL A 305 2.83 -7.46 -12.41
N ALA A 306 3.96 -6.98 -11.90
CA ALA A 306 4.31 -7.03 -10.48
C ALA A 306 3.18 -6.53 -9.56
N ARG A 307 2.61 -5.37 -9.89
CA ARG A 307 1.54 -4.69 -9.12
C ARG A 307 0.17 -5.36 -9.20
N SER A 308 0.01 -6.42 -10.01
CA SER A 308 -1.27 -7.11 -10.18
C SER A 308 -1.45 -8.32 -9.26
N ILE A 309 -0.47 -8.62 -8.42
CA ILE A 309 -0.51 -9.79 -7.53
C ILE A 309 -1.58 -9.58 -6.46
N VAL A 310 -2.61 -10.43 -6.47
CA VAL A 310 -3.66 -10.46 -5.45
C VAL A 310 -3.81 -11.85 -4.84
N GLY A 311 -4.22 -11.89 -3.58
CA GLY A 311 -4.50 -13.13 -2.83
C GLY A 311 -5.98 -13.22 -2.42
N PHE A 312 -6.56 -14.40 -2.59
CA PHE A 312 -7.93 -14.77 -2.19
C PHE A 312 -7.91 -16.09 -1.39
N ALA A 313 -9.00 -16.50 -0.75
CA ALA A 313 -9.00 -17.66 0.15
C ALA A 313 -8.51 -18.98 -0.51
N GLY A 314 -8.67 -19.10 -1.84
CA GLY A 314 -8.28 -20.27 -2.62
C GLY A 314 -6.94 -20.19 -3.36
N GLY A 315 -6.23 -19.07 -3.30
CA GLY A 315 -4.96 -18.91 -4.00
C GLY A 315 -4.59 -17.47 -4.34
N PHE A 316 -3.88 -17.32 -5.46
CA PHE A 316 -3.37 -16.08 -6.00
C PHE A 316 -3.81 -15.88 -7.44
N ALA A 317 -3.88 -14.63 -7.87
CA ALA A 317 -4.06 -14.27 -9.27
C ALA A 317 -3.11 -13.14 -9.67
N VAL A 318 -2.73 -13.13 -10.96
CA VAL A 318 -1.89 -12.10 -11.59
C VAL A 318 -2.36 -11.81 -13.01
N VAL A 319 -2.06 -10.62 -13.50
CA VAL A 319 -2.37 -10.16 -14.86
C VAL A 319 -1.08 -10.11 -15.69
N ASP A 320 -1.15 -10.54 -16.94
CA ASP A 320 -0.11 -10.35 -17.97
C ASP A 320 -0.19 -8.95 -18.60
N SER A 321 0.96 -8.26 -18.74
CA SER A 321 1.09 -6.89 -19.24
C SER A 321 0.78 -6.74 -20.73
N ASN A 322 0.90 -7.82 -21.51
CA ASN A 322 0.81 -7.75 -22.96
C ASN A 322 -0.62 -7.95 -23.46
N LEU A 323 -1.29 -9.00 -22.99
CA LEU A 323 -2.60 -9.40 -23.48
C LEU A 323 -3.72 -9.25 -22.42
N GLY A 324 -3.37 -8.99 -21.16
CA GLY A 324 -4.34 -8.90 -20.06
C GLY A 324 -4.81 -10.26 -19.57
N HIS A 325 -4.09 -11.33 -19.88
CA HIS A 325 -4.47 -12.65 -19.41
C HIS A 325 -4.33 -12.76 -17.91
N VAL A 326 -5.35 -13.32 -17.27
CA VAL A 326 -5.33 -13.60 -15.84
C VAL A 326 -4.85 -15.02 -15.63
N TRP A 327 -3.85 -15.16 -14.78
CA TRP A 327 -3.31 -16.43 -14.32
C TRP A 327 -3.70 -16.63 -12.86
N VAL A 328 -4.01 -17.86 -12.50
CA VAL A 328 -4.37 -18.26 -11.13
C VAL A 328 -3.46 -19.37 -10.64
N SER A 329 -3.18 -19.39 -9.34
CA SER A 329 -2.40 -20.43 -8.69
C SER A 329 -2.92 -20.68 -7.29
N THR A 330 -2.93 -21.94 -6.83
CA THR A 330 -3.30 -22.27 -5.44
C THR A 330 -2.17 -22.02 -4.43
N ASP A 331 -0.92 -21.96 -4.90
CA ASP A 331 0.29 -21.94 -4.06
C ASP A 331 1.32 -20.87 -4.47
N GLY A 332 1.03 -20.12 -5.54
CA GLY A 332 1.89 -19.07 -6.08
C GLY A 332 3.06 -19.59 -6.92
N GLU A 333 3.08 -20.86 -7.28
CA GLU A 333 4.15 -21.48 -8.07
C GLU A 333 3.59 -22.21 -9.30
N ALA A 334 2.54 -23.00 -9.12
CA ALA A 334 1.86 -23.66 -10.24
C ALA A 334 0.77 -22.74 -10.80
N TRP A 335 1.11 -22.02 -11.88
CA TRP A 335 0.21 -21.07 -12.52
C TRP A 335 -0.56 -21.68 -13.69
N GLN A 336 -1.85 -21.38 -13.76
CA GLN A 336 -2.74 -21.79 -14.85
C GLN A 336 -3.44 -20.56 -15.41
N ARG A 337 -3.51 -20.48 -16.74
CA ARG A 337 -4.23 -19.38 -17.40
C ARG A 337 -5.72 -19.56 -17.17
N ALA A 338 -6.36 -18.57 -16.56
CA ALA A 338 -7.80 -18.56 -16.31
C ALA A 338 -8.57 -17.91 -17.47
N THR A 339 -8.11 -16.78 -17.99
CA THR A 339 -8.78 -16.06 -19.09
C THR A 339 -8.03 -16.21 -20.41
N SER A 340 -8.77 -16.15 -21.52
CA SER A 340 -8.21 -16.12 -22.87
C SER A 340 -8.86 -14.99 -23.66
N SER A 341 -8.10 -13.92 -23.93
CA SER A 341 -8.55 -12.85 -24.80
C SER A 341 -8.00 -13.04 -26.22
N ALA A 342 -8.83 -12.80 -27.23
CA ALA A 342 -8.40 -12.76 -28.62
C ALA A 342 -7.76 -11.41 -29.00
N ALA A 343 -7.99 -10.37 -28.19
CA ALA A 343 -7.47 -9.02 -28.40
C ALA A 343 -6.58 -8.60 -27.22
N ALA A 344 -5.49 -7.91 -27.51
CA ALA A 344 -4.63 -7.37 -26.46
C ALA A 344 -5.41 -6.38 -25.59
N ASN A 345 -5.45 -6.63 -24.28
CA ASN A 345 -6.08 -5.75 -23.32
C ASN A 345 -5.12 -5.45 -22.18
N ARG A 346 -4.67 -4.21 -22.06
CA ARG A 346 -3.71 -3.80 -21.03
C ARG A 346 -4.35 -3.23 -19.78
N PHE A 347 -5.68 -3.06 -19.80
CA PHE A 347 -6.42 -2.49 -18.70
C PHE A 347 -7.30 -3.59 -18.06
N VAL A 348 -6.71 -4.31 -17.11
CA VAL A 348 -7.41 -5.34 -16.35
C VAL A 348 -7.23 -5.03 -14.87
N LEU A 349 -8.34 -4.85 -14.17
CA LEU A 349 -8.36 -4.74 -12.72
C LEU A 349 -8.64 -6.11 -12.13
N ILE A 350 -7.98 -6.41 -11.01
CA ILE A 350 -8.18 -7.67 -10.32
C ILE A 350 -8.18 -7.43 -8.81
N GLU A 351 -9.06 -8.13 -8.11
CA GLU A 351 -9.11 -8.11 -6.65
C GLU A 351 -9.46 -9.49 -6.10
N GLY A 352 -8.79 -9.89 -5.03
CA GLY A 352 -9.06 -11.16 -4.37
C GLY A 352 -10.41 -11.13 -3.65
N GLY A 353 -11.16 -12.24 -3.66
CA GLY A 353 -12.27 -12.40 -2.73
C GLY A 353 -11.80 -12.47 -1.28
N ASP A 354 -12.72 -12.19 -0.35
CA ASP A 354 -12.46 -12.21 1.08
C ASP A 354 -12.25 -13.64 1.64
N SER A 355 -12.36 -13.83 2.96
CA SER A 355 -12.16 -15.15 3.58
C SER A 355 -13.17 -16.22 3.12
N GLU A 356 -14.32 -15.85 2.57
CA GLU A 356 -15.32 -16.76 2.00
C GLU A 356 -15.23 -16.83 0.46
N GLY A 357 -14.62 -15.83 -0.17
CA GLY A 357 -14.39 -15.76 -1.62
C GLY A 357 -13.37 -16.77 -2.15
N THR A 358 -13.82 -17.69 -3.01
CA THR A 358 -12.96 -18.75 -3.61
C THR A 358 -12.21 -18.32 -4.88
N GLY A 359 -12.32 -17.06 -5.29
CA GLY A 359 -11.72 -16.56 -6.54
C GLY A 359 -11.33 -15.10 -6.48
N ALA A 360 -10.73 -14.64 -7.58
CA ALA A 360 -10.44 -13.23 -7.82
C ALA A 360 -11.50 -12.66 -8.77
N LEU A 361 -11.97 -11.46 -8.49
CA LEU A 361 -12.78 -10.67 -9.40
C LEU A 361 -11.88 -10.04 -10.44
N VAL A 362 -12.20 -10.22 -11.72
CA VAL A 362 -11.52 -9.61 -12.86
C VAL A 362 -12.48 -8.61 -13.49
N ILE A 363 -12.02 -7.39 -13.74
CA ILE A 363 -12.76 -6.36 -14.46
C ILE A 363 -11.94 -5.94 -15.68
N GLU A 364 -12.56 -6.02 -16.85
CA GLU A 364 -11.93 -5.72 -18.12
C GLU A 364 -12.90 -5.00 -19.08
N PRO A 365 -12.39 -4.18 -20.00
CA PRO A 365 -13.19 -3.63 -21.08
C PRO A 365 -13.60 -4.68 -22.11
N ASP A 366 -14.78 -4.51 -22.68
CA ASP A 366 -15.30 -5.28 -23.81
C ASP A 366 -15.96 -4.38 -24.87
N ALA A 367 -16.49 -4.99 -25.93
CA ALA A 367 -17.11 -4.26 -27.06
C ALA A 367 -18.37 -3.45 -26.68
N THR A 368 -18.93 -3.66 -25.49
CA THR A 368 -20.18 -3.05 -25.00
C THR A 368 -19.99 -2.15 -23.78
N GLY A 369 -18.78 -2.12 -23.19
CA GLY A 369 -18.45 -1.34 -22.01
C GLY A 369 -17.46 -2.09 -21.13
N TRP A 370 -17.83 -2.29 -19.87
CA TRP A 370 -17.00 -2.98 -18.88
C TRP A 370 -17.66 -4.29 -18.46
N ARG A 371 -16.84 -5.32 -18.34
CA ARG A 371 -17.24 -6.66 -17.97
C ARG A 371 -16.51 -7.08 -16.69
N SER A 372 -17.24 -7.71 -15.79
CA SER A 372 -16.68 -8.39 -14.63
C SER A 372 -16.82 -9.91 -14.75
N GLN A 373 -15.89 -10.64 -14.17
CA GLN A 373 -15.95 -12.10 -14.06
C GLN A 373 -15.14 -12.57 -12.86
N VAL A 374 -15.69 -13.50 -12.09
CA VAL A 374 -14.93 -14.17 -11.02
C VAL A 374 -14.13 -15.33 -11.61
N VAL A 375 -12.85 -15.41 -11.29
CA VAL A 375 -11.94 -16.47 -11.75
C VAL A 375 -11.35 -17.21 -10.57
N SER A 376 -11.20 -18.53 -10.69
CA SER A 376 -10.52 -19.34 -9.68
C SER A 376 -9.79 -20.52 -10.32
N PRO A 377 -8.93 -21.23 -9.58
CA PRO A 377 -8.30 -22.47 -10.07
C PRO A 377 -9.31 -23.54 -10.50
N SER A 378 -10.56 -23.48 -10.03
CA SER A 378 -11.63 -24.40 -10.44
C SER A 378 -12.30 -24.03 -11.76
N GLY A 379 -12.03 -22.82 -12.30
CA GLY A 379 -12.55 -22.36 -13.58
C GLY A 379 -13.10 -20.94 -13.53
N LEU A 380 -13.78 -20.57 -14.62
CA LEU A 380 -14.40 -19.27 -14.81
C LEU A 380 -15.83 -19.26 -14.26
N GLY A 381 -16.13 -18.26 -13.43
CA GLY A 381 -17.48 -17.94 -12.98
C GLY A 381 -18.32 -17.28 -14.06
N ALA A 382 -19.57 -16.95 -13.71
CA ALA A 382 -20.43 -16.13 -14.56
C ALA A 382 -19.81 -14.75 -14.77
N ALA A 383 -20.13 -14.14 -15.91
CA ALA A 383 -19.67 -12.81 -16.25
C ALA A 383 -20.86 -11.83 -16.24
N GLY A 384 -20.58 -10.58 -15.85
CA GLY A 384 -21.58 -9.54 -15.71
C GLY A 384 -21.12 -8.24 -16.36
N SER A 385 -22.09 -7.39 -16.72
CA SER A 385 -21.80 -6.04 -17.21
C SER A 385 -21.75 -5.07 -16.04
N ILE A 386 -20.78 -4.17 -16.06
CA ILE A 386 -20.68 -3.08 -15.10
C ILE A 386 -21.40 -1.86 -15.69
N PRO A 387 -22.30 -1.20 -14.95
CA PRO A 387 -23.03 -0.01 -15.42
C PRO A 387 -22.15 1.25 -15.45
N LEU A 388 -20.93 1.12 -15.98
CA LEU A 388 -19.95 2.20 -16.14
C LEU A 388 -19.89 2.59 -17.62
N LYS A 389 -20.23 3.85 -17.92
CA LYS A 389 -20.25 4.40 -19.30
C LYS A 389 -19.03 5.25 -19.59
N VAL A 390 -17.86 4.79 -19.14
CA VAL A 390 -16.58 5.47 -19.35
C VAL A 390 -15.77 4.63 -20.30
N GLU A 391 -15.25 5.26 -21.36
CA GLU A 391 -14.30 4.58 -22.22
C GLU A 391 -13.04 4.22 -21.41
N PRO A 392 -12.45 3.03 -21.59
CA PRO A 392 -11.28 2.60 -20.81
C PRO A 392 -10.10 3.58 -20.88
N ALA A 393 -9.90 4.22 -22.03
CA ALA A 393 -8.89 5.26 -22.22
C ALA A 393 -9.16 6.54 -21.41
N GLY A 394 -10.40 6.75 -20.96
CA GLY A 394 -10.79 7.88 -20.11
C GLY A 394 -10.63 7.62 -18.62
N VAL A 395 -10.23 6.42 -18.18
CA VAL A 395 -9.95 6.11 -16.77
C VAL A 395 -8.46 6.37 -16.50
N TRP A 396 -8.17 7.54 -15.90
CA TRP A 396 -6.79 8.02 -15.72
C TRP A 396 -6.15 7.62 -14.39
N SER A 397 -6.97 7.37 -13.37
CA SER A 397 -6.53 6.78 -12.11
C SER A 397 -6.94 5.33 -12.10
N GLN A 398 -6.05 4.42 -11.69
CA GLN A 398 -6.44 3.04 -11.43
C GLN A 398 -7.61 3.05 -10.43
N PRO A 399 -8.81 2.58 -10.81
CA PRO A 399 -9.94 2.49 -9.89
C PRO A 399 -9.54 1.64 -8.69
N ASP A 400 -10.04 2.03 -7.52
CA ASP A 400 -9.80 1.23 -6.33
C ASP A 400 -10.86 0.12 -6.26
N LEU A 401 -10.40 -1.11 -6.05
CA LEU A 401 -11.24 -2.30 -6.03
C LEU A 401 -10.92 -3.05 -4.75
N ALA A 402 -11.93 -3.26 -3.92
CA ALA A 402 -11.78 -3.94 -2.63
C ALA A 402 -12.84 -5.02 -2.45
N SER A 403 -12.50 -6.02 -1.64
CA SER A 403 -13.42 -7.08 -1.21
C SER A 403 -13.68 -7.08 0.29
N GLY A 404 -14.75 -7.76 0.69
CA GLY A 404 -15.12 -8.02 2.06
C GLY A 404 -16.33 -8.97 2.14
N PRO A 405 -16.90 -9.20 3.33
CA PRO A 405 -17.96 -10.18 3.52
C PRO A 405 -19.22 -9.92 2.70
N ALA A 406 -19.56 -8.65 2.45
CA ALA A 406 -20.71 -8.32 1.59
C ALA A 406 -20.46 -8.58 0.10
N GLY A 407 -19.21 -8.65 -0.36
CA GLY A 407 -18.84 -8.78 -1.77
C GLY A 407 -17.72 -7.83 -2.19
N TRP A 408 -17.87 -7.19 -3.34
CA TRP A 408 -16.88 -6.28 -3.93
C TRP A 408 -17.42 -4.86 -4.12
N ALA A 409 -16.55 -3.88 -3.93
CA ALA A 409 -16.82 -2.48 -4.23
C ALA A 409 -15.73 -1.92 -5.15
N LEU A 410 -16.17 -1.19 -6.18
CA LEU A 410 -15.34 -0.50 -7.14
C LEU A 410 -15.57 1.00 -7.00
N PHE A 411 -14.51 1.74 -6.68
CA PHE A 411 -14.51 3.20 -6.68
C PHE A 411 -13.89 3.71 -7.98
N VAL A 412 -14.70 4.44 -8.74
CA VAL A 412 -14.28 5.08 -10.00
C VAL A 412 -14.40 6.59 -9.84
N THR A 413 -13.40 7.31 -10.32
CA THR A 413 -13.38 8.76 -10.33
C THR A 413 -12.86 9.26 -11.68
N THR A 414 -13.42 10.37 -12.18
CA THR A 414 -12.82 11.13 -13.28
C THR A 414 -11.61 11.93 -12.81
N SER A 415 -11.53 12.19 -11.51
CA SER A 415 -10.53 13.05 -10.91
C SER A 415 -9.24 12.26 -10.67
N ARG A 416 -8.10 12.86 -10.96
CA ARG A 416 -6.81 12.17 -10.85
C ARG A 416 -6.25 12.32 -9.42
N PRO A 417 -5.47 11.34 -8.89
CA PRO A 417 -4.73 11.44 -7.63
C PRO A 417 -3.89 12.70 -7.55
N TRP A 418 -3.54 13.22 -8.73
CA TRP A 418 -2.78 14.42 -8.88
C TRP A 418 -3.55 15.70 -9.24
N GLU A 419 -4.87 15.74 -9.09
CA GLU A 419 -5.66 16.95 -9.29
C GLU A 419 -6.10 17.54 -7.95
N ARG A 420 -5.18 17.80 -7.01
CA ARG A 420 -5.55 18.52 -5.77
C ARG A 420 -5.98 19.95 -6.13
N THR A 421 -6.98 20.49 -5.42
CA THR A 421 -7.17 21.96 -5.41
C THR A 421 -6.03 22.61 -4.63
N GLY A 422 -4.99 22.99 -5.35
CA GLY A 422 -4.00 23.99 -4.99
C GLY A 422 -3.97 25.09 -6.06
N SER A 423 -2.91 25.89 -6.09
CA SER A 423 -2.70 26.83 -7.21
C SER A 423 -2.37 26.14 -8.54
N ILE A 424 -1.94 24.86 -8.51
CA ILE A 424 -1.55 24.09 -9.68
C ILE A 424 -2.29 22.73 -9.68
N PRO A 425 -3.34 22.55 -10.49
CA PRO A 425 -3.94 21.23 -10.71
C PRO A 425 -2.99 20.38 -11.54
N GLY A 426 -2.79 19.11 -11.17
CA GLY A 426 -2.01 18.20 -12.02
C GLY A 426 -2.79 17.74 -13.26
N TRP A 427 -2.09 17.06 -14.16
CA TRP A 427 -2.60 16.59 -15.45
C TRP A 427 -1.66 15.54 -16.06
N ALA A 428 -2.12 14.87 -17.11
CA ALA A 428 -1.30 13.96 -17.94
C ALA A 428 -1.89 13.89 -19.35
N VAL A 429 -1.02 13.92 -20.37
CA VAL A 429 -1.34 14.00 -21.80
C VAL A 429 -0.42 13.06 -22.56
N VAL A 430 -0.97 12.37 -23.56
CA VAL A 430 -0.16 11.65 -24.56
C VAL A 430 0.13 12.61 -25.71
N ALA A 431 1.40 12.92 -25.93
CA ALA A 431 1.87 13.86 -26.94
C ALA A 431 2.97 13.20 -27.78
N GLY A 432 2.57 12.63 -28.93
CA GLY A 432 3.47 11.87 -29.80
C GLY A 432 4.02 10.62 -29.11
N GLU A 433 5.34 10.51 -29.04
CA GLU A 433 6.08 9.41 -28.40
C GLU A 433 6.24 9.58 -26.88
N TRP A 434 5.59 10.58 -26.28
CA TRP A 434 5.71 10.91 -24.85
C TRP A 434 4.37 10.88 -24.14
N ILE A 435 4.39 10.38 -22.91
CA ILE A 435 3.36 10.62 -21.90
C ILE A 435 3.91 11.69 -20.97
N VAL A 436 3.31 12.88 -21.01
CA VAL A 436 3.73 14.02 -20.20
C VAL A 436 2.72 14.20 -19.07
N SER A 437 3.21 14.42 -17.85
CA SER A 437 2.35 14.55 -16.66
C SER A 437 2.93 15.47 -15.61
N GLN A 438 2.07 16.10 -14.82
CA GLN A 438 2.43 16.90 -13.66
C GLN A 438 1.59 16.47 -12.46
N LEU A 439 2.26 16.21 -11.32
CA LEU A 439 1.56 15.93 -10.07
C LEU A 439 1.05 17.26 -9.43
N PRO A 440 -0.03 17.28 -8.62
CA PRO A 440 -0.55 18.55 -8.12
C PRO A 440 0.40 19.13 -7.09
N GLU A 441 0.43 20.46 -6.99
CA GLU A 441 1.29 21.13 -6.01
C GLU A 441 2.78 20.73 -6.16
N THR A 442 3.16 20.07 -7.26
CA THR A 442 4.54 19.77 -7.61
C THR A 442 4.98 20.71 -8.71
N ALA A 443 6.17 21.27 -8.51
CA ALA A 443 6.87 22.05 -9.52
C ALA A 443 7.65 21.13 -10.47
N THR A 444 7.14 19.94 -10.79
CA THR A 444 7.85 18.94 -11.58
C THR A 444 6.95 18.32 -12.64
N ILE A 445 7.41 18.34 -13.88
CA ILE A 445 6.75 17.71 -15.03
C ILE A 445 7.55 16.47 -15.42
N THR A 446 6.89 15.34 -15.57
CA THR A 446 7.49 14.07 -15.99
C THR A 446 7.11 13.78 -17.44
N ALA A 447 8.09 13.50 -18.29
CA ALA A 447 7.89 12.99 -19.65
C ALA A 447 8.44 11.57 -19.73
N GLN A 448 7.58 10.60 -20.01
CA GLN A 448 7.95 9.19 -20.17
C GLN A 448 7.79 8.78 -21.64
N SER A 449 8.83 8.19 -22.23
CA SER A 449 8.78 7.72 -23.60
C SER A 449 7.89 6.48 -23.71
N THR A 450 7.07 6.40 -24.75
CA THR A 450 6.22 5.24 -25.06
C THR A 450 6.96 4.16 -25.85
N GLU A 451 8.08 4.52 -26.48
CA GLU A 451 8.89 3.61 -27.31
C GLU A 451 10.18 3.15 -26.63
N SER A 452 10.73 3.98 -25.75
CA SER A 452 11.95 3.68 -25.00
C SER A 452 11.68 3.69 -23.49
N SER A 453 12.51 3.00 -22.71
CA SER A 453 12.47 3.06 -21.24
C SER A 453 13.06 4.37 -20.68
N THR A 454 12.95 5.47 -21.44
CA THR A 454 13.47 6.78 -21.05
C THR A 454 12.41 7.54 -20.25
N THR A 455 12.81 8.05 -19.09
CA THR A 455 12.00 8.97 -18.28
C THR A 455 12.78 10.26 -18.04
N LEU A 456 12.13 11.40 -18.23
CA LEU A 456 12.66 12.72 -17.97
C LEU A 456 11.78 13.42 -16.93
N ARG A 457 12.38 14.12 -15.97
CA ARG A 457 11.67 14.92 -14.97
C ARG A 457 12.25 16.31 -14.94
N PHE A 458 11.40 17.31 -15.14
CA PHE A 458 11.78 18.71 -15.29
C PHE A 458 11.20 19.54 -14.16
N VAL A 459 11.99 20.45 -13.59
CA VAL A 459 11.47 21.50 -12.71
C VAL A 459 10.76 22.55 -13.55
N THR A 460 9.53 22.91 -13.17
CA THR A 460 8.75 23.96 -13.85
C THR A 460 9.42 25.32 -13.73
N ASP A 461 9.15 26.21 -14.68
CA ASP A 461 9.74 27.55 -14.75
C ASP A 461 11.27 27.54 -14.83
N SER A 462 11.83 26.48 -15.42
CA SER A 462 13.25 26.37 -15.74
C SER A 462 13.49 26.63 -17.23
N GLU A 463 14.76 26.77 -17.63
CA GLU A 463 15.08 26.92 -19.06
C GLU A 463 14.72 25.68 -19.90
N TRP A 464 14.45 24.53 -19.25
CA TRP A 464 14.10 23.26 -19.90
C TRP A 464 12.62 22.89 -19.81
N ALA A 465 11.83 23.62 -19.02
CA ALA A 465 10.39 23.47 -18.94
C ALA A 465 9.76 24.84 -18.73
N GLN A 466 9.29 25.42 -19.82
CA GLN A 466 8.68 26.74 -19.86
C GLN A 466 7.17 26.61 -19.94
N VAL A 467 6.47 27.50 -19.24
CA VAL A 467 5.02 27.66 -19.34
C VAL A 467 4.77 29.03 -19.96
N ASP A 468 4.21 29.05 -21.16
CA ASP A 468 3.87 30.27 -21.88
C ASP A 468 2.63 30.95 -21.29
N ASP A 469 2.39 32.21 -21.69
CA ASP A 469 1.26 33.02 -21.21
C ASP A 469 -0.12 32.40 -21.49
N ASP A 470 -0.22 31.54 -22.50
CA ASP A 470 -1.44 30.81 -22.87
C ASP A 470 -1.59 29.45 -22.15
N GLY A 471 -0.64 29.11 -21.28
CA GLY A 471 -0.60 27.85 -20.53
C GLY A 471 0.09 26.72 -21.30
N THR A 472 0.63 26.96 -22.49
CA THR A 472 1.39 25.95 -23.24
C THR A 472 2.68 25.62 -22.53
N ILE A 473 2.96 24.32 -22.42
CA ILE A 473 4.12 23.78 -21.73
C ILE A 473 5.10 23.25 -22.76
N VAL A 474 6.29 23.85 -22.79
CA VAL A 474 7.37 23.47 -23.70
C VAL A 474 8.49 22.80 -22.90
N LEU A 475 8.69 21.51 -23.14
CA LEU A 475 9.82 20.76 -22.59
C LEU A 475 10.95 20.73 -23.61
N VAL A 476 12.16 21.04 -23.17
CA VAL A 476 13.37 21.11 -24.02
C VAL A 476 14.37 20.05 -23.58
N ASP A 477 14.92 19.28 -24.51
CA ASP A 477 15.97 18.31 -24.18
C ASP A 477 17.24 19.06 -23.75
N PRO A 478 17.71 18.89 -22.50
CA PRO A 478 18.88 19.59 -22.00
C PRO A 478 20.18 19.21 -22.73
N ARG A 479 20.21 18.11 -23.49
CA ARG A 479 21.40 17.67 -24.24
C ARG A 479 21.57 18.39 -25.56
N THR A 480 20.47 18.66 -26.24
CA THR A 480 20.46 19.20 -27.61
C THR A 480 19.98 20.65 -27.66
N GLY A 481 19.25 21.10 -26.64
CA GLY A 481 18.57 22.38 -26.62
C GLY A 481 17.36 22.44 -27.58
N SER A 482 16.93 21.31 -28.13
CA SER A 482 15.76 21.23 -29.00
C SER A 482 14.50 20.98 -28.20
N VAL A 483 13.36 21.51 -28.66
CA VAL A 483 12.04 21.17 -28.11
C VAL A 483 11.86 19.65 -28.19
N LEU A 484 11.57 19.05 -27.04
CA LEU A 484 11.30 17.64 -26.87
C LEU A 484 9.82 17.36 -27.13
N VAL A 485 8.94 18.10 -26.46
CA VAL A 485 7.49 17.97 -26.55
C VAL A 485 6.83 19.28 -26.11
N GLU A 486 5.73 19.61 -26.77
CA GLU A 486 4.86 20.73 -26.45
C GLU A 486 3.49 20.18 -26.04
N VAL A 487 2.95 20.68 -24.94
CA VAL A 487 1.63 20.31 -24.42
C VAL A 487 0.82 21.57 -24.23
N THR A 488 -0.24 21.74 -25.01
CA THR A 488 -1.09 22.93 -24.91
C THR A 488 -2.06 22.83 -23.74
N GLN A 489 -2.58 23.98 -23.29
CA GLN A 489 -3.67 23.99 -22.31
C GLN A 489 -4.92 23.26 -22.83
N GLU A 490 -5.17 23.31 -24.14
CA GLU A 490 -6.26 22.56 -24.78
C GLU A 490 -6.05 21.05 -24.67
N ASP A 491 -4.83 20.54 -24.88
CA ASP A 491 -4.54 19.11 -24.73
C ASP A 491 -4.78 18.63 -23.29
N ILE A 492 -4.40 19.45 -22.32
CA ILE A 492 -4.63 19.18 -20.89
C ILE A 492 -6.13 19.11 -20.60
N ASP A 493 -6.91 20.06 -21.13
CA ASP A 493 -8.35 20.12 -20.90
C ASP A 493 -9.09 18.99 -21.63
N GLN A 494 -8.70 18.64 -22.85
CA GLN A 494 -9.28 17.51 -23.60
C GLN A 494 -8.92 16.15 -22.97
N ALA A 495 -7.76 16.04 -22.32
CA ALA A 495 -7.39 14.82 -21.62
C ALA A 495 -8.27 14.58 -20.38
N ARG A 496 -8.95 15.59 -19.83
CA ARG A 496 -9.78 15.45 -18.62
C ARG A 496 -11.16 14.89 -18.98
N PRO A 497 -11.56 13.70 -18.49
CA PRO A 497 -12.92 13.21 -18.70
C PRO A 497 -13.91 14.10 -17.94
N GLU A 498 -14.87 14.70 -18.65
CA GLU A 498 -15.82 15.66 -18.04
C GLU A 498 -16.84 14.99 -17.10
N SER A 499 -17.08 13.67 -17.23
CA SER A 499 -18.01 12.91 -16.39
C SER A 499 -17.93 11.39 -16.57
N LEU A 500 -18.38 10.62 -15.57
CA LEU A 500 -18.53 9.16 -15.63
C LEU A 500 -19.81 8.69 -16.36
N GLY A 501 -20.58 9.61 -16.96
CA GLY A 501 -21.86 9.33 -17.61
C GLY A 501 -22.62 10.61 -17.98
N THR A 502 -23.90 10.52 -18.32
CA THR A 502 -24.67 11.67 -18.85
C THR A 502 -25.08 12.73 -17.80
N SER A 503 -24.70 12.55 -16.54
CA SER A 503 -25.25 13.27 -15.37
C SER A 503 -24.24 14.12 -14.59
N ARG A 504 -23.09 14.50 -15.19
CA ARG A 504 -22.00 15.25 -14.50
C ARG A 504 -21.46 14.56 -13.24
N VAL A 505 -21.61 13.24 -13.14
CA VAL A 505 -21.04 12.46 -12.05
C VAL A 505 -19.53 12.43 -12.21
N LYS A 506 -18.80 12.78 -11.15
CA LYS A 506 -17.34 12.81 -11.12
C LYS A 506 -16.73 11.67 -10.31
N ALA A 507 -17.47 11.13 -9.35
CA ALA A 507 -17.07 9.94 -8.60
C ALA A 507 -18.27 9.02 -8.37
N GLN A 508 -18.02 7.72 -8.35
CA GLN A 508 -19.05 6.70 -8.20
C GLN A 508 -18.49 5.48 -7.45
N VAL A 509 -19.32 4.92 -6.57
CA VAL A 509 -19.08 3.59 -5.99
C VAL A 509 -20.10 2.63 -6.58
N LEU A 510 -19.57 1.59 -7.21
CA LEU A 510 -20.32 0.45 -7.69
C LEU A 510 -20.11 -0.70 -6.72
N PHE A 511 -21.16 -1.44 -6.41
CA PHE A 511 -21.12 -2.58 -5.51
C PHE A 511 -21.70 -3.82 -6.18
N SER A 512 -21.11 -4.97 -5.89
CA SER A 512 -21.59 -6.27 -6.33
C SER A 512 -21.39 -7.34 -5.26
N PRO A 513 -22.45 -8.03 -4.82
CA PRO A 513 -22.32 -9.11 -3.83
C PRO A 513 -21.74 -10.40 -4.42
N ASP A 514 -21.87 -10.61 -5.73
CA ASP A 514 -21.49 -11.83 -6.45
C ASP A 514 -20.35 -11.62 -7.47
N GLY A 515 -19.87 -10.39 -7.62
CA GLY A 515 -18.87 -10.00 -8.61
C GLY A 515 -19.41 -9.93 -10.05
N VAL A 516 -20.72 -10.02 -10.23
CA VAL A 516 -21.40 -10.11 -11.54
C VAL A 516 -22.50 -9.06 -11.66
N SER A 517 -23.33 -8.94 -10.65
CA SER A 517 -24.48 -8.04 -10.59
C SER A 517 -24.06 -6.74 -9.92
N TRP A 518 -23.82 -5.70 -10.71
CA TRP A 518 -23.35 -4.40 -10.21
C TRP A 518 -24.47 -3.37 -10.11
N ARG A 519 -24.45 -2.59 -9.02
CA ARG A 519 -25.31 -1.42 -8.86
C ARG A 519 -24.52 -0.23 -8.32
N SER A 520 -24.94 0.98 -8.72
CA SER A 520 -24.43 2.21 -8.12
C SER A 520 -25.02 2.37 -6.73
N VAL A 521 -24.16 2.49 -5.72
CA VAL A 521 -24.57 2.72 -4.32
C VAL A 521 -24.26 4.13 -3.83
N TRP A 522 -23.36 4.83 -4.53
CA TRP A 522 -23.05 6.22 -4.24
C TRP A 522 -22.52 6.94 -5.47
N THR A 523 -22.79 8.23 -5.56
CA THR A 523 -22.28 9.12 -6.62
C THR A 523 -21.98 10.49 -6.04
N SER A 524 -20.97 11.16 -6.58
CA SER A 524 -20.70 12.57 -6.34
C SER A 524 -20.59 13.35 -7.64
N THR A 525 -21.00 14.62 -7.59
CA THR A 525 -20.74 15.62 -8.63
C THR A 525 -19.50 16.47 -8.31
N GLU A 526 -18.96 16.31 -7.11
CA GLU A 526 -17.69 16.88 -6.67
C GLU A 526 -16.56 15.92 -7.00
N ASP A 527 -15.38 16.48 -7.25
CA ASP A 527 -14.18 15.69 -7.53
C ASP A 527 -13.76 14.89 -6.30
N ALA A 528 -13.34 13.64 -6.51
CA ALA A 528 -12.82 12.78 -5.46
C ALA A 528 -11.45 12.24 -5.93
N TRP A 529 -10.38 12.89 -5.48
CA TRP A 529 -9.05 12.78 -6.08
C TRP A 529 -8.30 11.50 -5.75
N SER A 530 -8.51 10.95 -4.56
CA SER A 530 -7.99 9.65 -4.19
C SER A 530 -8.95 9.05 -3.19
N GLY A 531 -9.64 7.98 -3.57
CA GLY A 531 -10.54 7.23 -2.72
C GLY A 531 -9.94 5.86 -2.45
N SER A 532 -10.01 5.39 -1.21
CA SER A 532 -9.97 3.96 -0.93
C SER A 532 -11.36 3.48 -0.54
N VAL A 533 -11.70 2.26 -0.94
CA VAL A 533 -12.90 1.57 -0.54
C VAL A 533 -12.59 0.38 0.36
N ALA A 534 -13.48 0.12 1.31
CA ALA A 534 -13.48 -1.10 2.09
C ALA A 534 -14.90 -1.64 2.19
N VAL A 535 -15.05 -2.96 2.24
CA VAL A 535 -16.35 -3.64 2.27
C VAL A 535 -16.54 -4.33 3.63
N GLY A 536 -17.60 -3.95 4.32
CA GLY A 536 -18.05 -4.57 5.58
C GLY A 536 -19.08 -5.67 5.34
N ASP A 537 -19.94 -5.92 6.33
CA ASP A 537 -21.02 -6.93 6.24
C ASP A 537 -22.24 -6.43 5.45
N ASN A 538 -22.58 -5.16 5.65
CA ASN A 538 -23.77 -4.53 5.07
C ASN A 538 -23.52 -3.07 4.68
N GLU A 539 -22.25 -2.69 4.55
CA GLU A 539 -21.86 -1.33 4.20
C GLU A 539 -20.53 -1.27 3.45
N VAL A 540 -20.35 -0.20 2.70
CA VAL A 540 -19.10 0.15 2.03
C VAL A 540 -18.58 1.44 2.63
N LEU A 541 -17.31 1.44 2.99
CA LEU A 541 -16.62 2.61 3.49
C LEU A 541 -15.82 3.25 2.36
N VAL A 542 -15.94 4.56 2.19
CA VAL A 542 -15.18 5.36 1.23
C VAL A 542 -14.36 6.40 1.99
N SER A 543 -13.06 6.43 1.79
CA SER A 543 -12.17 7.46 2.37
C SER A 543 -11.38 8.18 1.29
N GLY A 544 -11.35 9.52 1.27
CA GLY A 544 -10.61 10.27 0.24
C GLY A 544 -10.54 11.80 0.39
N THR A 545 -9.46 12.40 -0.11
CA THR A 545 -8.88 13.74 0.24
C THR A 545 -9.66 15.01 -0.14
N GLN A 546 -10.94 14.91 -0.54
CA GLN A 546 -11.85 16.06 -0.56
C GLN A 546 -13.19 15.82 0.14
N LEU A 547 -13.39 14.61 0.66
CA LEU A 547 -14.28 14.35 1.77
C LEU A 547 -13.52 14.82 3.01
N THR A 548 -13.54 16.12 3.29
CA THR A 548 -12.75 16.76 4.38
C THR A 548 -13.10 16.29 5.81
N GLY A 549 -13.90 15.24 5.94
CA GLY A 549 -14.27 14.57 7.18
C GLY A 549 -13.65 13.17 7.34
N GLY A 550 -14.20 12.41 8.28
CA GLY A 550 -13.95 10.98 8.38
C GLY A 550 -14.49 10.23 7.16
N PRO A 551 -14.32 8.89 7.13
CA PRO A 551 -14.82 8.09 6.03
C PRO A 551 -16.34 8.20 5.87
N ILE A 552 -16.81 8.07 4.63
CA ILE A 552 -18.24 7.97 4.32
C ILE A 552 -18.65 6.50 4.39
N THR A 553 -19.65 6.23 5.21
CA THR A 553 -20.30 4.92 5.27
C THR A 553 -21.51 4.90 4.36
N ILE A 554 -21.52 3.98 3.40
CA ILE A 554 -22.61 3.73 2.47
C ILE A 554 -23.30 2.44 2.91
N GLN A 555 -24.53 2.54 3.42
CA GLN A 555 -25.31 1.36 3.76
C GLN A 555 -25.73 0.61 2.49
N LEU A 556 -25.58 -0.71 2.50
CA LEU A 556 -26.04 -1.59 1.43
C LEU A 556 -27.46 -2.05 1.76
N ASP A 557 -28.43 -1.58 0.99
CA ASP A 557 -29.81 -2.06 1.11
C ASP A 557 -29.83 -3.57 0.79
N GLY A 558 -30.29 -4.38 1.75
CA GLY A 558 -30.35 -5.84 1.66
C GLY A 558 -31.32 -6.41 0.63
#